data_AF-A0A9Q0W5U1-F1
#
_entry.id   AF-A0A9Q0W5U1-F1
#
_cell.length_a   1.000
_cell.length_b   1.000
_cell.length_c   1.000
_cell.angle_alpha   90.00
_cell.angle_beta   90.00
_cell.angle_gamma   90.00
#
_symmetry.space_group_name_H-M   'P 1'
#
loop_
_entity.id
_entity.type
_entity.pdbx_description
1 polymer ?
#
loop_
_entity_poly.entity_id
_entity_poly.type
_entity_poly.pdbx_seq_one_letter_code
_entity_poly.pdbx_strand_id
1 'polypeptide(L)' 'MYVHPGVNIVIGNRSPESQGTVYISTKNVVWLSDVDRTKGYSVDYLSLSLHAVSREPEAYSFPCIYTQIEAGDE' A
#
# COMPACT_ATOMS: atom_id res chain seq x y z
N MET A 1 -13.62 10.16 -0.61
CA MET A 1 -12.15 10.11 -0.47
C MET A 1 -11.84 9.88 0.99
N TYR A 2 -11.08 8.83 1.29
CA TYR A 2 -10.65 8.49 2.65
C TYR A 2 -9.15 8.76 2.78
N VAL A 3 -8.72 9.25 3.95
CA VAL A 3 -7.34 9.64 4.21
C VAL A 3 -6.92 9.04 5.55
N HIS A 4 -5.78 8.35 5.58
CA HIS A 4 -5.23 7.75 6.79
C HIS A 4 -3.73 8.05 6.91
N PRO A 5 -3.30 8.90 7.86
CA PRO A 5 -1.89 9.21 8.10
C PRO A 5 -1.17 8.10 8.88
N GLY A 6 0.16 8.17 8.94
CA GLY A 6 0.98 7.29 9.79
C GLY A 6 1.00 5.82 9.37
N VAL A 7 0.72 5.53 8.10
CA VAL A 7 0.70 4.19 7.52
C VAL A 7 2.07 3.86 6.92
N ASN A 8 2.63 2.73 7.32
CA ASN A 8 3.81 2.16 6.68
C ASN A 8 3.38 1.33 5.47
N ILE A 9 4.17 1.37 4.40
CA ILE A 9 3.98 0.52 3.22
C ILE A 9 5.14 -0.45 3.06
N VAL A 10 4.82 -1.68 2.62
CA VAL A 10 5.77 -2.72 2.27
C VAL A 10 5.46 -3.15 0.84
N ILE A 11 6.47 -3.24 -0.03
CA ILE A 11 6.30 -3.62 -1.43
C ILE A 11 7.20 -4.81 -1.76
N GLY A 12 6.57 -5.95 -2.04
CA GLY A 12 7.27 -7.22 -2.19
C GLY A 12 7.96 -7.61 -0.88
N ASN A 13 9.17 -8.16 -0.98
CA ASN A 13 9.95 -8.62 0.18
C ASN A 13 10.93 -7.55 0.70
N ARG A 14 10.66 -6.26 0.42
CA ARG A 14 11.51 -5.14 0.89
C ARG A 14 11.18 -4.76 2.32
N SER A 15 12.09 -4.06 2.99
CA SER A 15 11.80 -3.46 4.29
C SER A 15 10.67 -2.42 4.19
N PRO A 16 9.88 -2.21 5.26
CA PRO A 16 8.89 -1.15 5.28
C PRO A 16 9.49 0.23 5.01
N GLU A 17 8.81 1.04 4.22
CA GLU A 17 9.15 2.46 4.06
C GLU A 17 8.80 3.23 5.35
N SER A 18 9.43 4.41 5.52
CA SER A 18 9.11 5.36 6.59
C SER A 18 7.63 5.75 6.55
N GLN A 19 7.04 6.21 7.66
CA GLN A 19 5.61 6.57 7.73
C GLN A 19 5.17 7.51 6.60
N GLY A 20 3.97 7.27 6.11
CA GLY A 20 3.31 8.09 5.10
C GLY A 20 1.81 8.13 5.29
N THR A 21 1.15 8.82 4.37
CA THR A 21 -0.30 8.99 4.36
C THR A 21 -0.91 8.24 3.18
N VAL A 22 -1.92 7.40 3.46
CA VAL A 22 -2.73 6.73 2.44
C VAL A 22 -3.93 7.59 2.09
N TYR A 23 -4.17 7.76 0.80
CA TYR A 23 -5.33 8.39 0.20
C TYR A 23 -6.06 7.36 -0.64
N ILE A 24 -7.34 7.13 -0.32
CA ILE A 24 -8.21 6.21 -1.04
C ILE A 24 -9.27 7.04 -1.75
N SER A 25 -9.16 7.12 -3.08
CA SER A 25 -10.12 7.80 -3.93
C SER A 25 -11.11 6.80 -4.53
N THR A 26 -11.91 7.20 -5.51
CA THR A 26 -12.73 6.27 -6.32
C THR A 26 -11.96 5.69 -7.51
N LYS A 27 -10.76 6.20 -7.80
CA LYS A 27 -9.96 5.79 -8.97
C LYS A 27 -8.71 5.00 -8.59
N ASN A 28 -8.08 5.38 -7.49
CA ASN A 28 -6.79 4.85 -7.09
C ASN A 28 -6.59 4.88 -5.57
N VAL A 29 -5.60 4.10 -5.14
CA VAL A 29 -5.00 4.16 -3.81
C VAL A 29 -3.63 4.79 -3.97
N VAL A 30 -3.36 5.84 -3.20
CA VAL A 30 -2.10 6.56 -3.21
C VAL A 30 -1.50 6.52 -1.82
N TRP A 31 -0.20 6.28 -1.74
CA TRP A 31 0.60 6.46 -0.54
C TRP A 31 1.67 7.52 -0.80
N LEU A 32 1.81 8.50 0.08
CA LEU A 32 2.86 9.51 0.01
C LEU A 32 3.67 9.49 1.31
N SER A 33 4.99 9.53 1.22
CA SER A 33 5.83 9.57 2.43
C SER A 33 5.66 10.91 3.15
N ASP A 34 5.56 10.84 4.48
CA ASP A 34 5.51 12.03 5.33
C ASP A 34 6.94 12.60 5.57
N VAL A 35 7.98 11.83 5.25
CA VAL A 35 9.40 12.17 5.50
C VAL A 35 10.15 12.52 4.21
N ASP A 36 9.91 11.77 3.13
CA ASP A 36 10.61 11.94 1.85
C ASP A 36 9.62 12.27 0.72
N ARG A 37 9.51 13.55 0.38
CA ARG A 37 8.58 14.02 -0.66
C ARG A 37 8.87 13.49 -2.07
N THR A 38 10.02 12.86 -2.30
CA THR A 38 10.34 12.21 -3.57
C THR A 38 9.77 10.80 -3.68
N LYS A 39 9.29 10.24 -2.56
CA LYS A 39 8.68 8.90 -2.49
C LYS A 39 7.16 8.96 -2.44
N GLY A 40 6.54 8.28 -3.40
CA GLY A 40 5.12 8.04 -3.43
C GLY A 40 4.78 6.84 -4.31
N TYR A 41 3.68 6.18 -4.00
CA TYR A 41 3.17 5.03 -4.74
C TYR A 41 1.71 5.29 -5.07
N SER A 42 1.30 5.02 -6.32
CA SER A 42 -0.08 5.13 -6.77
C SER A 42 -0.42 3.88 -7.55
N VAL A 43 -1.58 3.30 -7.25
CA VAL A 43 -2.12 2.14 -7.97
C VAL A 43 -3.59 2.38 -8.27
N ASP A 44 -3.95 2.22 -9.55
CA ASP A 44 -5.34 2.31 -9.98
C ASP A 44 -6.09 1.03 -9.55
N TYR A 45 -7.38 1.16 -9.22
CA TYR A 45 -8.17 0.00 -8.78
C TYR A 45 -8.23 -1.13 -9.79
N LEU A 46 -8.15 -0.80 -11.09
CA LEU A 46 -8.14 -1.79 -12.16
C LEU A 46 -6.88 -2.66 -12.15
N SER A 47 -5.79 -2.18 -11.54
CA SER A 47 -4.55 -2.94 -11.37
C SER A 47 -4.50 -3.68 -10.02
N LEU A 48 -5.49 -3.51 -9.14
CA LEU A 48 -5.57 -4.24 -7.86
C LEU A 48 -6.36 -5.53 -8.04
N SER A 49 -5.66 -6.63 -8.31
CA SER A 49 -6.28 -7.96 -8.49
C SER A 49 -6.93 -8.48 -7.19
N LEU A 50 -6.35 -8.15 -6.03
CA LEU A 50 -6.84 -8.60 -4.72
C LEU A 50 -6.57 -7.54 -3.65
N HIS A 51 -7.49 -7.43 -2.70
CA HIS A 51 -7.26 -6.79 -1.41
C HIS A 51 -7.81 -7.66 -0.28
N ALA A 52 -7.10 -7.73 0.83
CA ALA A 52 -7.48 -8.55 1.97
C ALA A 52 -7.04 -7.92 3.29
N VAL A 53 -7.73 -8.26 4.38
CA VAL A 53 -7.26 -7.98 5.74
C VAL A 53 -6.42 -9.16 6.19
N SER A 54 -5.10 -8.98 6.25
CA SER A 54 -4.18 -10.01 6.75
C SER A 54 -4.01 -9.87 8.27
N ARG A 55 -4.12 -11.00 8.97
CA ARG A 55 -3.95 -11.09 10.43
C ARG A 55 -3.04 -12.23 10.85
N GLU A 56 -2.51 -12.97 9.89
CA GLU A 56 -1.69 -14.16 10.11
C GLU A 56 -0.24 -13.73 10.40
N PRO A 57 0.28 -13.93 11.62
CA PRO A 57 1.61 -13.46 11.99
C PRO A 57 2.74 -14.12 11.18
N GLU A 58 2.49 -15.33 10.66
CA GLU A 58 3.42 -16.05 9.80
C GLU A 58 3.58 -15.39 8.42
N ALA A 59 2.55 -14.69 7.93
CA ALA A 59 2.59 -13.96 6.66
C ALA A 59 3.20 -12.56 6.82
N TYR A 60 2.83 -11.86 7.90
CA TYR A 60 3.42 -10.57 8.28
C TYR A 60 3.21 -10.33 9.78
N SER A 61 4.21 -9.79 10.47
CA SER A 61 4.24 -9.76 11.95
C SER A 61 3.13 -8.93 12.61
N PHE A 62 2.40 -8.10 11.85
CA PHE A 62 1.33 -7.24 12.34
C PHE A 62 0.08 -7.34 11.45
N PRO A 63 -1.13 -7.18 12.00
CA PRO A 63 -2.32 -7.05 11.17
C PRO A 63 -2.21 -5.91 10.16
N CYS A 64 -2.53 -6.16 8.90
CA CYS A 64 -2.37 -5.19 7.83
C CYS A 64 -3.40 -5.37 6.70
N ILE A 65 -3.45 -4.42 5.78
CA ILE A 65 -4.14 -4.59 4.51
C ILE A 65 -3.12 -5.09 3.49
N TYR A 66 -3.40 -6.27 2.92
CA TYR A 66 -2.63 -6.83 1.82
C TYR A 66 -3.30 -6.48 0.50
N THR A 67 -2.49 -6.12 -0.50
CA THR A 67 -2.96 -5.90 -1.87
C THR A 67 -2.07 -6.62 -2.86
N GLN A 68 -2.66 -7.36 -3.78
CA GLN A 68 -1.97 -7.89 -4.96
C GLN A 68 -2.20 -6.95 -6.13
N ILE A 69 -1.11 -6.54 -6.78
CA ILE A 69 -1.12 -5.69 -7.96
C ILE A 69 -0.82 -6.56 -9.18
N GLU A 70 -1.62 -6.42 -10.24
CA GLU A 70 -1.33 -7.02 -11.53
C GLU A 70 -0.12 -6.31 -12.13
N ALA A 71 1.02 -6.99 -12.19
CA ALA A 71 2.12 -6.56 -13.03
C ALA A 71 1.78 -7.04 -14.43
N GLY A 72 1.62 -6.13 -15.40
CA GLY A 72 1.39 -6.51 -16.79
C GLY A 72 2.50 -7.45 -17.26
N ASP A 73 2.15 -8.44 -18.08
CA ASP A 73 3.13 -9.21 -18.83
C ASP A 73 3.96 -8.23 -19.69
N GLU A 74 5.29 -8.31 -19.60
CA GLU A 74 6.20 -7.54 -20.47
C GLU A 74 6.01 -7.86 -21.96
#